data_AF-A0A0Q5H038-F1
#
_entry.id   AF-A0A0Q5H038-F1
#
_cell.length_a   1.000
_cell.length_b   1.000
_cell.length_c   1.000
_cell.angle_alpha   90.00
_cell.angle_beta   90.00
_cell.angle_gamma   90.00
#
_symmetry.space_group_name_H-M   'P 1'
#
loop_
_entity.id
_entity.type
_entity.pdbx_description
1 polymer ?
#
loop_
_entity_poly.entity_id
_entity_poly.type
_entity_poly.pdbx_seq_one_letter_code
_entity_poly.pdbx_strand_id
1 'polypeptide(L)'
;MTVVALDFETANQSPDSACAIGLAFVEGDRITRRFHTLIRPPEMRFDWGNIRVHGIRPEDVMDAPSFPDVWDEISDVFDGALVLAHNASFDMNVLKRSAARFELGLPAFRSFCTVSMARRLWPDEPSRKLSALATKFGIGFRHHDAGEDAYACAAIALEGVREAGASDVRDLAATMGLARPVTADAAPRTGGVAARAMAARGVTTPGQLRFRVAGSRGTPYEIEAIPNARGQVRLACTCPASRFRADCKHRAALRLGDLSAVVGLTPDIERVLAAFLTPRMRGAA
;
A
#
# COMPACT_ATOMS: atom_id res chain seq x y z
N MET A 1 -18.68 5.39 -4.50
CA MET A 1 -18.22 4.86 -3.19
C MET A 1 -17.64 3.48 -3.43
N THR A 2 -16.34 3.27 -3.22
CA THR A 2 -15.65 2.01 -3.56
C THR A 2 -15.98 0.91 -2.55
N VAL A 3 -16.14 -0.34 -2.99
CA VAL A 3 -16.19 -1.52 -2.10
C VAL A 3 -14.95 -2.35 -2.37
N VAL A 4 -14.16 -2.61 -1.33
CA VAL A 4 -12.89 -3.33 -1.46
C VAL A 4 -12.69 -4.25 -0.27
N ALA A 5 -12.40 -5.53 -0.49
CA ALA A 5 -11.90 -6.39 0.56
C ALA A 5 -10.40 -6.22 0.72
N LEU A 6 -9.93 -6.29 1.95
CA LEU A 6 -8.55 -6.14 2.37
C LEU A 6 -8.17 -7.33 3.24
N ASP A 7 -6.95 -7.81 3.06
CA ASP A 7 -6.31 -8.77 3.94
C ASP A 7 -4.83 -8.43 4.10
N PHE A 8 -4.30 -8.53 5.32
CA PHE A 8 -2.89 -8.33 5.62
C PHE A 8 -2.25 -9.61 6.15
N GLU A 9 -1.02 -9.85 5.72
CA GLU A 9 -0.10 -10.75 6.42
C GLU A 9 0.91 -9.95 7.24
N THR A 10 1.35 -10.50 8.37
CA THR A 10 2.29 -9.85 9.29
C THR A 10 3.52 -10.71 9.50
N ALA A 11 4.70 -10.11 9.54
CA ALA A 11 5.95 -10.84 9.74
C ALA A 11 6.06 -11.44 11.14
N ASN A 12 5.48 -10.78 12.15
CA ASN A 12 5.56 -11.17 13.55
C ASN A 12 4.32 -10.69 14.32
N GLN A 13 4.27 -10.91 15.64
CA GLN A 13 3.13 -10.48 16.47
C GLN A 13 2.83 -8.96 16.47
N SER A 14 3.75 -8.12 15.97
CA SER A 14 3.55 -6.68 15.95
C SER A 14 2.61 -6.27 14.81
N PRO A 15 1.56 -5.47 15.08
CA PRO A 15 0.62 -5.05 14.05
C PRO A 15 1.20 -4.06 13.03
N ASP A 16 2.35 -3.44 13.28
CA ASP A 16 3.06 -2.60 12.30
C ASP A 16 4.09 -3.39 11.46
N SER A 17 4.06 -4.72 11.53
CA SER A 17 4.97 -5.62 10.82
C SER A 17 4.38 -6.21 9.53
N ALA A 18 3.42 -5.51 8.91
CA ALA A 18 2.81 -5.94 7.65
C ALA A 18 3.88 -6.38 6.64
N CYS A 19 3.75 -7.60 6.11
CA CYS A 19 4.68 -8.21 5.15
C CYS A 19 4.03 -8.57 3.81
N ALA A 20 2.71 -8.54 3.71
CA ALA A 20 1.97 -8.53 2.46
C ALA A 20 0.61 -7.86 2.65
N ILE A 21 0.03 -7.40 1.55
CA ILE A 21 -1.33 -6.88 1.49
C ILE A 21 -2.03 -7.38 0.23
N GLY A 22 -3.28 -7.79 0.39
CA GLY A 22 -4.18 -8.15 -0.70
C GLY A 22 -5.42 -7.27 -0.72
N LEU A 23 -5.89 -6.94 -1.92
CA LEU A 23 -7.14 -6.22 -2.15
C LEU A 23 -7.98 -6.93 -3.20
N ALA A 24 -9.29 -6.97 -3.00
CA ALA A 24 -10.25 -7.42 -4.00
C ALA A 24 -11.39 -6.40 -4.16
N PHE A 25 -11.60 -5.93 -5.38
CA PHE A 25 -12.51 -4.83 -5.71
C PHE A 25 -13.87 -5.38 -6.13
N VAL A 26 -14.94 -4.85 -5.54
CA VAL A 26 -16.31 -5.29 -5.79
C VAL A 26 -17.09 -4.18 -6.49
N GLU A 27 -17.67 -4.52 -7.64
CA GLU A 27 -18.57 -3.65 -8.39
C GLU A 27 -19.87 -4.42 -8.67
N GLY A 28 -20.99 -3.92 -8.13
CA GLY A 28 -22.28 -4.62 -8.19
C GLY A 28 -22.21 -6.00 -7.51
N ASP A 29 -22.46 -7.05 -8.30
CA ASP A 29 -22.53 -8.44 -7.86
C ASP A 29 -21.24 -9.24 -8.11
N ARG A 30 -20.15 -8.57 -8.54
CA ARG A 30 -18.93 -9.22 -9.01
C ARG A 30 -17.67 -8.61 -8.43
N ILE A 31 -16.65 -9.45 -8.34
CA ILE A 31 -15.28 -9.03 -8.03
C ILE A 31 -14.58 -8.74 -9.36
N THR A 32 -14.18 -7.49 -9.59
CA THR A 32 -13.68 -7.02 -10.90
C THR A 32 -12.17 -6.99 -10.98
N ARG A 33 -11.49 -6.84 -9.84
CA ARG A 33 -10.03 -6.71 -9.79
C ARG A 33 -9.48 -7.29 -8.49
N ARG A 34 -8.26 -7.82 -8.57
CA ARG A 34 -7.42 -8.17 -7.42
C ARG A 34 -6.12 -7.37 -7.47
N PHE A 35 -5.56 -7.07 -6.32
CA PHE A 35 -4.22 -6.51 -6.16
C PHE A 35 -3.53 -7.24 -5.03
N HIS A 36 -2.25 -7.52 -5.18
CA HIS A 36 -1.44 -8.16 -4.16
C HIS A 36 -0.01 -7.62 -4.26
N THR A 37 0.60 -7.30 -3.13
CA THR A 37 2.02 -6.98 -3.08
C THR A 37 2.63 -7.40 -1.75
N LEU A 38 3.89 -7.80 -1.80
CA LEU A 38 4.71 -7.96 -0.60
C LEU A 38 5.08 -6.59 -0.05
N ILE A 39 5.32 -6.55 1.25
CA ILE A 39 5.75 -5.36 1.98
C ILE A 39 7.02 -5.74 2.73
N ARG A 40 8.05 -4.91 2.63
CA ARG A 40 9.21 -5.02 3.50
C ARG A 40 8.88 -4.41 4.87
N PRO A 41 8.77 -5.21 5.94
CA PRO A 41 8.43 -4.69 7.27
C PRO A 41 9.55 -3.76 7.80
N PRO A 42 9.24 -2.84 8.73
CA PRO A 42 10.23 -1.94 9.32
C PRO A 42 11.37 -2.68 10.03
N GLU A 43 11.02 -3.81 10.65
CA GLU A 43 11.94 -4.73 11.30
C GLU A 43 11.94 -6.05 10.52
N MET A 44 13.10 -6.49 10.04
CA MET A 44 13.28 -7.78 9.36
C MET A 44 13.28 -8.96 10.35
N ARG A 45 12.36 -8.94 11.31
CA ARG A 45 12.13 -10.00 12.29
C ARG A 45 10.87 -10.76 11.93
N PHE A 46 11.02 -12.05 11.66
CA PHE A 46 9.92 -12.93 11.34
C PHE A 46 9.75 -14.02 12.40
N ASP A 47 8.51 -14.18 12.87
CA ASP A 47 8.18 -15.28 13.78
C ASP A 47 7.84 -16.52 12.96
N TRP A 48 8.37 -17.68 13.39
CA TRP A 48 8.13 -18.94 12.68
C TRP A 48 6.63 -19.31 12.60
N GLY A 49 5.85 -18.90 13.60
CA GLY A 49 4.39 -19.07 13.61
C GLY A 49 3.71 -18.40 12.42
N ASN A 50 4.10 -17.17 12.11
CA ASN A 50 3.58 -16.39 10.97
C ASN A 50 4.03 -16.99 9.64
N ILE A 51 5.34 -17.30 9.50
CA ILE A 51 5.87 -17.97 8.30
C ILE A 51 5.12 -19.28 8.02
N ARG A 52 4.79 -20.07 9.05
CA ARG A 52 4.05 -21.33 8.87
C ARG A 52 2.63 -21.12 8.34
N VAL A 53 2.01 -19.97 8.63
CA VAL A 53 0.68 -19.61 8.13
C VAL A 53 0.77 -19.24 6.66
N HIS A 54 1.51 -18.19 6.31
CA HIS A 54 1.48 -17.58 4.97
C HIS A 54 2.64 -17.96 4.04
N GLY A 55 3.67 -18.63 4.55
CA GLY A 55 4.83 -19.06 3.78
C GLY A 55 5.86 -17.97 3.46
N ILE A 56 5.48 -16.68 3.50
CA ILE A 56 6.39 -15.53 3.31
C ILE A 56 7.57 -15.57 4.28
N ARG A 57 8.79 -15.49 3.74
CA ARG A 57 10.05 -15.52 4.46
C ARG A 57 10.76 -14.17 4.39
N PRO A 58 11.73 -13.89 5.28
CA PRO A 58 12.53 -12.67 5.21
C PRO A 58 13.14 -12.41 3.82
N GLU A 59 13.62 -13.46 3.15
CA GLU A 59 14.22 -13.39 1.82
C GLU A 59 13.25 -12.92 0.73
N ASP A 60 11.95 -13.21 0.86
CA ASP A 60 10.94 -12.84 -0.14
C ASP A 60 10.67 -11.33 -0.14
N VAL A 61 10.89 -10.66 1.00
CA VAL A 61 10.55 -9.24 1.19
C VAL A 61 11.76 -8.30 1.21
N MET A 62 12.99 -8.81 1.05
CA MET A 62 14.20 -7.98 1.15
C MET A 62 14.21 -6.80 0.17
N ASP A 63 13.74 -7.06 -1.06
CA ASP A 63 13.67 -6.10 -2.15
C ASP A 63 12.23 -5.59 -2.39
N ALA A 64 11.28 -5.97 -1.53
CA ALA A 64 9.89 -5.52 -1.60
C ALA A 64 9.77 -4.02 -1.23
N PRO A 65 8.72 -3.33 -1.72
CA PRO A 65 8.43 -1.95 -1.32
C PRO A 65 8.16 -1.85 0.19
N SER A 66 8.45 -0.70 0.78
CA SER A 66 8.07 -0.44 2.18
C SER A 66 6.57 -0.13 2.30
N PHE A 67 6.00 -0.19 3.51
CA PHE A 67 4.59 0.14 3.71
C PHE A 67 4.23 1.55 3.17
N PRO A 68 5.02 2.62 3.38
CA PRO A 68 4.77 3.91 2.75
C PRO A 68 4.70 3.87 1.22
N ASP A 69 5.64 3.17 0.56
CA ASP A 69 5.64 3.06 -0.90
C ASP A 69 4.35 2.39 -1.41
N VAL A 70 3.89 1.35 -0.71
CA VAL A 70 2.63 0.66 -1.03
C VAL A 70 1.43 1.56 -0.72
N TRP A 71 1.43 2.24 0.42
CA TRP A 71 0.33 3.11 0.85
C TRP A 71 0.13 4.30 -0.10
N ASP A 72 1.21 4.90 -0.60
CA ASP A 72 1.16 5.96 -1.60
C ASP A 72 0.45 5.51 -2.90
N GLU A 73 0.55 4.23 -3.25
CA GLU A 73 -0.12 3.67 -4.45
C GLU A 73 -1.61 3.42 -4.22
N ILE A 74 -2.00 2.99 -3.02
CA ILE A 74 -3.35 2.43 -2.77
C ILE A 74 -4.25 3.30 -1.90
N SER A 75 -3.73 4.29 -1.17
CA SER A 75 -4.48 5.03 -0.14
C SER A 75 -5.75 5.71 -0.67
N ASP A 76 -5.72 6.27 -1.87
CA ASP A 76 -6.88 6.90 -2.52
C ASP A 76 -8.08 5.95 -2.70
N VAL A 77 -7.83 4.64 -2.82
CA VAL A 77 -8.89 3.62 -2.92
C VAL A 77 -9.78 3.62 -1.68
N PHE A 78 -9.19 3.93 -0.52
CA PHE A 78 -9.85 3.84 0.76
C PHE A 78 -10.73 5.06 1.05
N ASP A 79 -10.56 6.19 0.36
CA ASP A 79 -11.33 7.39 0.68
C ASP A 79 -12.83 7.21 0.41
N GLY A 80 -13.62 7.36 1.49
CA GLY A 80 -15.03 7.06 1.50
C GLY A 80 -15.38 5.62 1.17
N ALA A 81 -14.46 4.65 1.21
CA ALA A 81 -14.75 3.27 0.84
C ALA A 81 -15.54 2.51 1.90
N LEU A 82 -16.18 1.42 1.47
CA LEU A 82 -16.56 0.31 2.35
C LEU A 82 -15.52 -0.79 2.23
N VAL A 83 -14.70 -0.95 3.27
CA VAL A 83 -13.60 -1.89 3.33
C VAL A 83 -14.05 -3.17 4.02
N LEU A 84 -14.02 -4.29 3.31
CA LEU A 84 -14.37 -5.60 3.84
C LEU A 84 -13.10 -6.26 4.40
N ALA A 85 -13.25 -7.00 5.50
CA ALA A 85 -12.16 -7.83 6.01
C ALA A 85 -12.75 -9.02 6.78
N HIS A 86 -12.07 -10.17 6.73
CA HIS A 86 -12.63 -11.38 7.33
C HIS A 86 -12.63 -11.33 8.85
N ASN A 87 -11.57 -10.76 9.43
CA ASN A 87 -11.51 -10.43 10.84
C ASN A 87 -11.13 -8.95 10.99
N ALA A 88 -12.07 -8.04 10.65
CA ALA A 88 -11.74 -6.62 10.49
C ALA A 88 -11.05 -5.97 11.70
N SER A 89 -11.19 -6.46 12.94
CA SER A 89 -10.42 -5.91 14.06
C SER A 89 -8.92 -6.12 13.92
N PHE A 90 -8.49 -7.24 13.32
CA PHE A 90 -7.08 -7.52 13.02
C PHE A 90 -6.58 -6.60 11.90
N ASP A 91 -7.18 -6.66 10.71
CA ASP A 91 -6.70 -5.93 9.53
C ASP A 91 -6.71 -4.41 9.74
N MET A 92 -7.76 -3.88 10.38
CA MET A 92 -7.82 -2.46 10.69
C MET A 92 -6.78 -2.05 11.74
N ASN A 93 -6.40 -2.95 12.66
CA ASN A 93 -5.32 -2.67 13.60
C ASN A 93 -3.97 -2.69 12.88
N VAL A 94 -3.74 -3.63 11.96
CA VAL A 94 -2.51 -3.67 11.14
C VAL A 94 -2.38 -2.39 10.32
N LEU A 95 -3.44 -2.02 9.62
CA LEU A 95 -3.49 -0.78 8.83
C LEU A 95 -3.17 0.45 9.68
N LYS A 96 -3.88 0.63 10.80
CA LYS A 96 -3.70 1.79 11.68
C LYS A 96 -2.30 1.87 12.26
N ARG A 97 -1.75 0.75 12.71
CA ARG A 97 -0.43 0.71 13.34
C ARG A 97 0.69 0.89 12.33
N SER A 98 0.54 0.31 11.14
CA SER A 98 1.48 0.51 10.03
C SER A 98 1.47 1.97 9.56
N ALA A 99 0.29 2.58 9.37
CA ALA A 99 0.20 4.00 9.03
C ALA A 99 0.78 4.90 10.13
N ALA A 100 0.44 4.66 11.40
CA ALA A 100 0.95 5.44 12.52
C ALA A 100 2.48 5.34 12.67
N ARG A 101 3.07 4.15 12.44
CA ARG A 101 4.52 3.93 12.49
C ARG A 101 5.30 4.83 11.54
N PHE A 102 4.70 5.18 10.41
CA PHE A 102 5.29 6.01 9.38
C PHE A 102 4.66 7.41 9.28
N GLU A 103 3.86 7.81 10.26
CA GLU A 103 3.19 9.11 10.29
C GLU A 103 2.32 9.38 9.04
N LEU A 104 1.73 8.32 8.48
CA LEU A 104 0.88 8.40 7.29
C LEU A 104 -0.56 8.74 7.67
N GLY A 105 -1.22 9.51 6.81
CA GLY A 105 -2.65 9.77 6.94
C GLY A 105 -3.48 8.55 6.58
N LEU A 106 -4.56 8.36 7.33
CA LEU A 106 -5.64 7.45 6.93
C LEU A 106 -6.81 8.29 6.39
N PRO A 107 -7.34 7.97 5.20
CA PRO A 107 -8.56 8.59 4.75
C PRO A 107 -9.75 8.10 5.59
N ALA A 108 -10.88 8.78 5.49
CA ALA A 108 -12.08 8.40 6.23
C ALA A 108 -12.85 7.31 5.47
N PHE A 109 -13.11 6.18 6.11
CA PHE A 109 -13.84 5.07 5.48
C PHE A 109 -14.64 4.25 6.49
N ARG A 110 -15.33 3.21 6.03
CA ARG A 110 -16.05 2.28 6.90
C ARG A 110 -15.51 0.87 6.71
N SER A 111 -15.33 0.12 7.80
CA SER A 111 -14.98 -1.29 7.74
C SER A 111 -16.20 -2.18 7.98
N PHE A 112 -16.24 -3.33 7.32
CA PHE A 112 -17.31 -4.33 7.45
C PHE A 112 -16.70 -5.72 7.63
N CYS A 113 -17.04 -6.37 8.75
CA CYS A 113 -16.43 -7.63 9.15
C CYS A 113 -17.27 -8.83 8.70
N THR A 114 -16.73 -9.67 7.81
CA THR A 114 -17.49 -10.80 7.29
C THR A 114 -17.68 -11.92 8.32
N VAL A 115 -16.83 -12.04 9.36
CA VAL A 115 -17.12 -12.93 10.51
C VAL A 115 -18.36 -12.47 11.28
N SER A 116 -18.50 -11.16 11.52
CA SER A 116 -19.68 -10.62 12.20
C SER A 116 -20.94 -10.76 11.35
N MET A 117 -20.82 -10.59 10.03
CA MET A 117 -21.89 -10.87 9.08
C MET A 117 -22.28 -12.36 9.13
N ALA A 118 -21.31 -13.26 9.01
CA ALA A 118 -21.54 -14.70 9.00
C ALA A 118 -22.20 -15.20 10.30
N ARG A 119 -21.87 -14.62 11.46
CA ARG A 119 -22.55 -14.94 12.73
C ARG A 119 -24.05 -14.65 12.69
N ARG A 120 -24.49 -13.64 11.93
CA ARG A 120 -25.92 -13.27 11.84
C ARG A 120 -26.64 -14.02 10.74
N LEU A 121 -26.00 -14.18 9.57
CA LEU A 121 -26.63 -14.82 8.42
C LEU A 121 -26.58 -16.35 8.50
N TRP A 122 -25.52 -16.91 9.07
CA TRP A 122 -25.32 -18.35 9.19
C TRP A 122 -24.99 -18.74 10.65
N PRO A 123 -25.97 -18.60 11.57
CA PRO A 123 -25.76 -18.87 12.99
C PRO A 123 -25.44 -20.34 13.30
N ASP A 124 -25.93 -21.27 12.47
CA ASP A 124 -25.74 -22.71 12.66
C ASP A 124 -24.40 -23.23 12.12
N GLU A 125 -23.62 -22.40 11.44
CA GLU A 125 -22.32 -22.82 10.93
C GLU A 125 -21.34 -23.09 12.08
N PRO A 126 -20.68 -24.26 12.13
CA PRO A 126 -19.80 -24.61 13.23
C PRO A 126 -18.53 -23.75 13.25
N SER A 127 -18.13 -23.22 12.10
CA SER A 127 -16.92 -22.41 11.95
C SER A 127 -17.17 -21.19 11.09
N ARG A 128 -16.68 -20.02 11.54
CA ARG A 128 -16.62 -18.79 10.73
C ARG A 128 -15.20 -18.49 10.26
N LYS A 129 -14.33 -19.50 10.16
CA LYS A 129 -13.02 -19.32 9.54
C LYS A 129 -13.21 -19.07 8.04
N LEU A 130 -12.30 -18.31 7.45
CA LEU A 130 -12.35 -17.96 6.02
C LEU A 130 -12.44 -19.21 5.16
N SER A 131 -11.55 -20.17 5.41
CA SER A 131 -11.51 -21.46 4.72
C SER A 131 -12.77 -22.30 4.89
N ALA A 132 -13.41 -22.28 6.05
CA ALA A 132 -14.66 -23.01 6.29
C ALA A 132 -15.82 -22.43 5.48
N LEU A 133 -15.98 -21.10 5.50
CA LEU A 133 -17.03 -20.42 4.73
C LEU A 133 -16.76 -20.49 3.22
N ALA A 134 -15.50 -20.33 2.80
CA ALA A 134 -15.12 -20.53 1.41
C ALA A 134 -15.44 -21.95 0.91
N THR A 135 -15.18 -22.97 1.74
CA THR A 135 -15.55 -24.36 1.42
C THR A 135 -17.06 -24.53 1.28
N LYS A 136 -17.85 -23.98 2.21
CA LYS A 136 -19.31 -24.01 2.18
C LYS A 136 -19.87 -23.46 0.86
N PHE A 137 -19.31 -22.37 0.37
CA PHE A 137 -19.80 -21.68 -0.83
C PHE A 137 -19.09 -22.10 -2.12
N GLY A 138 -18.22 -23.12 -2.08
CA GLY A 138 -17.48 -23.58 -3.26
C GLY A 138 -16.49 -22.54 -3.81
N ILE A 139 -15.99 -21.65 -2.97
CA ILE A 139 -15.02 -20.61 -3.35
C ILE A 139 -13.62 -21.23 -3.31
N GLY A 140 -13.05 -21.47 -4.49
CA GLY A 140 -11.65 -21.90 -4.63
C GLY A 140 -10.69 -20.72 -4.44
N PHE A 141 -9.71 -20.88 -3.55
CA PHE A 141 -8.63 -19.91 -3.32
C PHE A 141 -7.42 -20.63 -2.71
N ARG A 142 -6.22 -20.08 -2.87
CA ARG A 142 -5.02 -20.56 -2.15
C ARG A 142 -5.01 -19.90 -0.77
N HIS A 143 -5.19 -20.70 0.28
CA HIS A 143 -5.24 -20.19 1.65
C HIS A 143 -3.89 -19.56 2.07
N HIS A 144 -3.95 -18.40 2.73
CA HIS A 144 -2.81 -17.62 3.24
C HIS A 144 -1.94 -16.96 2.15
N ASP A 145 -2.57 -16.67 1.01
CA ASP A 145 -2.11 -15.64 0.08
C ASP A 145 -3.04 -14.43 0.28
N ALA A 146 -2.50 -13.27 0.67
CA ALA A 146 -3.32 -12.12 1.04
C ALA A 146 -4.29 -11.70 -0.07
N GLY A 147 -3.91 -11.85 -1.35
CA GLY A 147 -4.77 -11.52 -2.48
C GLY A 147 -5.94 -12.50 -2.63
N GLU A 148 -5.66 -13.79 -2.46
CA GLU A 148 -6.66 -14.86 -2.47
C GLU A 148 -7.58 -14.81 -1.25
N ASP A 149 -7.06 -14.49 -0.07
CA ASP A 149 -7.81 -14.35 1.17
C ASP A 149 -8.74 -13.12 1.09
N ALA A 150 -8.26 -11.99 0.55
CA ALA A 150 -9.10 -10.82 0.24
C ALA A 150 -10.20 -11.14 -0.78
N TYR A 151 -9.89 -11.91 -1.83
CA TYR A 151 -10.89 -12.39 -2.79
C TYR A 151 -11.96 -13.25 -2.12
N ALA A 152 -11.56 -14.23 -1.30
CA ALA A 152 -12.49 -15.09 -0.58
C ALA A 152 -13.37 -14.27 0.38
N CYS A 153 -12.81 -13.27 1.06
CA CYS A 153 -13.57 -12.34 1.89
C CYS A 153 -14.65 -11.59 1.09
N ALA A 154 -14.29 -11.03 -0.06
CA ALA A 154 -15.23 -10.36 -0.95
C ALA A 154 -16.32 -11.31 -1.45
N ALA A 155 -15.94 -12.53 -1.86
CA ALA A 155 -16.89 -13.52 -2.36
C ALA A 155 -17.88 -13.95 -1.27
N ILE A 156 -17.43 -14.18 -0.04
CA ILE A 156 -18.30 -14.48 1.12
C ILE A 156 -19.25 -13.31 1.40
N ALA A 157 -18.81 -12.06 1.25
CA ALA A 157 -19.69 -10.90 1.38
C ALA A 157 -20.80 -10.90 0.31
N LEU A 158 -20.48 -11.26 -0.93
CA LEU A 158 -21.46 -11.42 -2.00
C LEU A 158 -22.44 -12.57 -1.74
N GLU A 159 -22.01 -13.68 -1.14
CA GLU A 159 -22.94 -14.71 -0.65
C GLU A 159 -23.86 -14.17 0.45
N GLY A 160 -23.33 -13.32 1.33
CA GLY A 160 -24.14 -12.63 2.33
C GLY A 160 -25.20 -11.72 1.73
N VAL A 161 -24.89 -11.06 0.60
CA VAL A 161 -25.86 -10.25 -0.15
C VAL A 161 -27.00 -11.14 -0.65
N ARG A 162 -26.68 -12.30 -1.25
CA ARG A 162 -27.69 -13.25 -1.75
C ARG A 162 -28.56 -13.81 -0.63
N GLU A 163 -27.93 -14.25 0.47
CA GLU A 163 -28.63 -14.79 1.64
C GLU A 163 -29.63 -13.77 2.23
N ALA A 164 -29.21 -12.51 2.36
CA ALA A 164 -30.04 -11.47 2.94
C ALA A 164 -31.06 -10.87 1.96
N GLY A 165 -31.01 -11.22 0.67
CA GLY A 165 -31.79 -10.56 -0.37
C GLY A 165 -31.47 -9.06 -0.54
N ALA A 166 -30.25 -8.64 -0.19
CA ALA A 166 -29.80 -7.26 -0.33
C ALA A 166 -29.47 -6.94 -1.79
N SER A 167 -29.53 -5.65 -2.15
CA SER A 167 -29.23 -5.20 -3.52
C SER A 167 -27.73 -5.24 -3.85
N ASP A 168 -26.88 -4.85 -2.90
CA ASP A 168 -25.43 -4.92 -3.00
C ASP A 168 -24.78 -5.03 -1.60
N VAL A 169 -23.44 -5.09 -1.55
CA VAL A 169 -22.68 -5.20 -0.29
C VAL A 169 -22.87 -3.96 0.62
N ARG A 170 -23.14 -2.79 0.04
CA ARG A 170 -23.33 -1.54 0.81
C ARG A 170 -24.68 -1.56 1.51
N ASP A 171 -25.72 -1.96 0.78
CA ASP A 171 -27.07 -2.17 1.30
C ASP A 171 -27.07 -3.23 2.41
N LEU A 172 -26.40 -4.37 2.17
CA LEU A 172 -26.19 -5.38 3.21
C LEU A 172 -25.53 -4.78 4.46
N ALA A 173 -24.43 -4.04 4.29
CA ALA A 173 -23.69 -3.48 5.41
C ALA A 173 -24.48 -2.42 6.19
N ALA A 174 -25.31 -1.63 5.49
CA ALA A 174 -26.21 -0.64 6.07
C ALA A 174 -27.34 -1.31 6.86
N THR A 175 -28.05 -2.25 6.23
CA THR A 175 -29.17 -2.99 6.82
C THR A 175 -28.76 -3.79 8.05
N MET A 176 -27.58 -4.40 8.02
CA MET A 176 -27.05 -5.11 9.19
C MET A 176 -26.53 -4.15 10.28
N GLY A 177 -26.27 -2.88 9.97
CA GLY A 177 -25.69 -1.93 10.95
C GLY A 177 -24.32 -2.37 11.49
N LEU A 178 -23.56 -3.16 10.71
CA LEU A 178 -22.27 -3.72 11.12
C LEU A 178 -21.07 -2.92 10.60
N ALA A 179 -21.29 -1.97 9.68
CA ALA A 179 -20.23 -1.13 9.17
C ALA A 179 -19.75 -0.09 10.21
N ARG A 180 -18.47 -0.17 10.59
CA ARG A 180 -17.85 0.69 11.61
C ARG A 180 -17.02 1.80 10.96
N PRO A 181 -17.11 3.05 11.43
CA PRO A 181 -16.24 4.10 10.93
C PRO A 181 -14.79 3.79 11.29
N VAL A 182 -13.90 3.98 10.32
CA VAL A 182 -12.47 4.10 10.52
C VAL A 182 -12.15 5.56 10.28
N THR A 183 -11.99 6.28 11.39
CA THR A 183 -11.73 7.71 11.36
C THR A 183 -10.30 7.96 10.90
N ALA A 184 -10.15 8.99 10.09
CA ALA A 184 -8.87 9.60 9.82
C ALA A 184 -8.25 10.02 11.15
N ASP A 185 -7.20 9.33 11.59
CA ASP A 185 -6.16 10.07 12.27
C ASP A 185 -5.59 10.96 11.18
N ALA A 186 -5.85 12.28 11.30
CA ALA A 186 -5.24 13.23 10.41
C ALA A 186 -3.76 12.86 10.35
N ALA A 187 -3.22 12.66 9.13
CA ALA A 187 -1.77 12.66 8.94
C ALA A 187 -1.25 13.79 9.84
N PRO A 188 -0.26 13.57 10.72
CA PRO A 188 0.32 14.68 11.45
C PRO A 188 0.59 15.76 10.42
N ARG A 189 -0.14 16.90 10.50
CA ARG A 189 -0.19 17.83 9.36
C ARG A 189 1.25 18.11 9.01
N THR A 190 1.61 17.80 7.77
CA THR A 190 3.00 17.66 7.36
C THR A 190 3.84 18.80 7.92
N GLY A 191 4.90 18.40 8.62
CA GLY A 191 5.75 19.28 9.38
C GLY A 191 5.34 19.41 10.85
N GLY A 192 6.17 18.85 11.73
CA GLY A 192 6.15 19.17 13.17
C GLY A 192 6.25 20.69 13.43
N VAL A 193 6.09 21.13 14.68
CA VAL A 193 6.12 22.57 15.03
C VAL A 193 7.33 23.30 14.43
N ALA A 194 8.48 22.62 14.37
CA ALA A 194 9.70 23.09 13.70
C ALA A 194 9.54 23.25 12.17
N ALA A 195 8.93 22.30 11.49
CA ALA A 195 8.71 22.36 10.04
C ALA A 195 7.59 23.36 9.65
N ARG A 196 6.61 23.63 10.53
CA ARG A 196 5.66 24.74 10.35
C ARG A 196 6.31 26.11 10.54
N ALA A 197 7.23 26.22 11.50
CA ALA A 197 8.05 27.41 11.67
C ALA A 197 9.00 27.65 10.49
N MET A 198 9.43 26.58 9.81
CA MET A 198 10.29 26.64 8.62
C MET A 198 9.51 26.94 7.32
N ALA A 199 8.31 26.36 7.15
CA ALA A 199 7.42 26.65 6.02
C ALA A 199 6.89 28.09 6.06
N ALA A 200 6.58 28.61 7.25
CA ALA A 200 6.23 30.02 7.45
C ALA A 200 7.39 31.00 7.16
N ARG A 201 8.63 30.48 7.03
CA ARG A 201 9.86 31.23 6.69
C ARG A 201 10.34 30.99 5.26
N GLY A 202 9.61 30.19 4.45
CA GLY A 202 9.97 29.93 3.05
C GLY A 202 11.28 29.16 2.83
N VAL A 203 11.74 28.36 3.80
CA VAL A 203 13.02 27.65 3.70
C VAL A 203 12.79 26.25 3.11
N THR A 204 13.21 26.04 1.85
CA THR A 204 13.29 24.72 1.21
C THR A 204 14.38 23.86 1.85
N THR A 205 14.06 22.60 2.18
CA THR A 205 15.02 21.63 2.70
C THR A 205 16.17 21.43 1.71
N PRO A 206 17.44 21.53 2.13
CA PRO A 206 18.58 21.21 1.27
C PRO A 206 18.54 19.72 0.89
N GLY A 207 18.45 19.40 -0.40
CA GLY A 207 18.75 18.06 -0.92
C GLY A 207 17.69 17.41 -1.82
N GLN A 208 16.46 17.93 -1.93
CA GLN A 208 15.46 17.38 -2.86
C GLN A 208 15.49 18.20 -4.16
N LEU A 209 15.86 17.55 -5.28
CA LEU A 209 15.90 18.19 -6.59
C LEU A 209 14.78 17.64 -7.49
N ARG A 210 13.99 18.54 -8.07
CA ARG A 210 13.00 18.21 -9.12
C ARG A 210 13.41 18.85 -10.43
N PHE A 211 13.38 18.08 -11.52
CA PHE A 211 13.70 18.55 -12.86
C PHE A 211 12.95 17.72 -13.91
N ARG A 212 13.01 18.10 -15.18
CA ARG A 212 12.30 17.42 -16.26
C ARG A 212 13.26 16.74 -17.22
N VAL A 213 12.81 15.64 -17.81
CA VAL A 213 13.49 14.94 -18.90
C VAL A 213 12.56 14.77 -20.08
N ALA A 214 13.09 14.83 -21.30
CA ALA A 214 12.35 14.60 -22.53
C ALA A 214 12.32 13.10 -22.85
N GLY A 215 11.12 12.57 -23.12
CA GLY A 215 10.93 11.24 -23.67
C GLY A 215 11.32 11.16 -25.15
N SER A 216 11.30 9.95 -25.73
CA SER A 216 11.65 9.72 -27.15
C SER A 216 10.73 10.40 -28.17
N ARG A 217 9.58 10.92 -27.73
CA ARG A 217 8.65 11.72 -28.56
C ARG A 217 8.59 13.19 -28.11
N GLY A 218 9.57 13.65 -27.32
CA GLY A 218 9.59 15.00 -26.75
C GLY A 218 8.67 15.23 -25.55
N THR A 219 7.84 14.24 -25.16
CA THR A 219 6.96 14.34 -23.99
C THR A 219 7.78 14.56 -22.71
N PRO A 220 7.55 15.64 -21.93
CA PRO A 220 8.31 15.91 -20.72
C PRO A 220 7.83 15.00 -19.57
N TYR A 221 8.77 14.46 -18.81
CA TYR A 221 8.51 13.70 -17.60
C TYR A 221 9.27 14.34 -16.44
N GLU A 222 8.63 14.47 -15.30
CA GLU A 222 9.28 14.92 -14.06
C GLU A 222 10.14 13.80 -13.46
N ILE A 223 11.33 14.20 -13.02
CA ILE A 223 12.27 13.42 -12.21
C ILE A 223 12.39 14.10 -10.86
N GLU A 224 12.31 13.28 -9.82
CA GLU A 224 12.60 13.70 -8.46
C GLU A 224 13.79 12.90 -7.93
N ALA A 225 14.84 13.61 -7.52
CA ALA A 225 16.00 13.06 -6.84
C ALA A 225 15.78 13.18 -5.33
N ILE A 226 15.64 12.03 -4.69
CA ILE A 226 15.31 11.89 -3.27
C ILE A 226 16.54 11.31 -2.56
N PRO A 227 17.27 12.12 -1.78
CA PRO A 227 18.40 11.62 -1.00
C PRO A 227 17.88 10.80 0.19
N ASN A 228 18.57 9.71 0.51
CA ASN A 228 18.36 9.01 1.76
C ASN A 228 19.38 9.44 2.82
N ALA A 229 19.15 9.07 4.08
CA ALA A 229 20.02 9.40 5.21
C ALA A 229 21.47 8.86 5.06
N ARG A 230 21.72 7.94 4.12
CA ARG A 230 23.05 7.37 3.81
C ARG A 230 23.75 8.08 2.64
N GLY A 231 23.16 9.16 2.12
CA GLY A 231 23.70 9.92 0.99
C GLY A 231 23.55 9.22 -0.37
N GLN A 232 22.74 8.16 -0.47
CA GLN A 232 22.36 7.56 -1.75
C GLN A 232 21.11 8.26 -2.29
N VAL A 233 20.95 8.28 -3.61
CA VAL A 233 19.85 9.00 -4.26
C VAL A 233 18.91 8.01 -4.94
N ARG A 234 17.62 8.07 -4.57
CA ARG A 234 16.55 7.42 -5.31
C ARG A 234 16.01 8.39 -6.35
N LEU A 235 15.95 7.94 -7.60
CA LEU A 235 15.29 8.70 -8.67
C LEU A 235 13.86 8.19 -8.83
N ALA A 236 12.87 9.07 -8.73
CA ALA A 236 11.49 8.80 -9.15
C ALA A 236 11.26 9.43 -10.53
N CYS A 237 10.45 8.79 -11.37
CA CYS A 237 10.15 9.27 -12.72
C CYS A 237 8.66 9.09 -13.01
N THR A 238 8.04 10.07 -13.66
CA THR A 238 6.61 10.06 -14.01
C THR A 238 6.29 9.38 -15.35
N CYS A 239 7.30 8.85 -16.06
CA CYS A 239 7.06 8.21 -17.37
C CYS A 239 6.27 6.88 -17.24
N PRO A 240 5.46 6.45 -18.22
CA PRO A 240 4.66 5.22 -18.09
C PRO A 240 5.46 3.96 -17.73
N ALA A 241 6.70 3.84 -18.24
CA ALA A 241 7.57 2.70 -17.93
C ALA A 241 8.03 2.64 -16.47
N SER A 242 7.99 3.75 -15.72
CA SER A 242 8.35 3.78 -14.31
C SER A 242 7.39 2.98 -13.43
N ARG A 243 6.16 2.76 -13.91
CA ARG A 243 5.09 2.03 -13.22
C ARG A 243 5.30 0.52 -13.20
N PHE A 244 6.11 -0.01 -14.12
CA PHE A 244 6.24 -1.45 -14.36
C PHE A 244 7.66 -1.97 -14.12
N ARG A 245 8.64 -1.09 -13.92
CA ARG A 245 10.05 -1.48 -13.77
C ARG A 245 10.73 -0.60 -12.73
N ALA A 246 11.60 -1.21 -11.93
CA ALA A 246 12.46 -0.51 -10.97
C ALA A 246 13.35 0.54 -11.66
N ASP A 247 13.75 0.31 -12.92
CA ASP A 247 14.48 1.29 -13.73
C ASP A 247 13.82 1.54 -15.10
N CYS A 248 13.46 2.80 -15.37
CA CYS A 248 13.02 3.21 -16.69
C CYS A 248 14.22 3.78 -17.45
N LYS A 249 14.16 3.85 -18.78
CA LYS A 249 15.28 4.37 -19.59
C LYS A 249 15.81 5.73 -19.12
N HIS A 250 14.94 6.61 -18.59
CA HIS A 250 15.34 7.92 -18.12
C HIS A 250 16.13 7.86 -16.81
N ARG A 251 15.68 7.04 -15.85
CA ARG A 251 16.39 6.83 -14.59
C ARG A 251 17.71 6.07 -14.80
N ALA A 252 17.72 5.09 -15.70
CA ALA A 252 18.91 4.35 -16.08
C ALA A 252 19.97 5.26 -16.72
N ALA A 253 19.56 6.12 -17.66
CA ALA A 253 20.44 7.12 -18.28
C ALA A 253 21.05 8.07 -17.24
N LEU A 254 20.22 8.62 -16.34
CA LEU A 254 20.69 9.50 -15.27
C LEU A 254 21.65 8.80 -14.30
N ARG A 255 21.42 7.53 -13.96
CA ARG A 255 22.35 6.74 -13.12
C ARG A 255 23.71 6.52 -13.77
N LEU A 256 23.76 6.50 -15.11
CA LEU A 256 24.99 6.42 -15.89
C LEU A 256 25.62 7.80 -16.13
N GLY A 257 25.02 8.87 -15.61
CA GLY A 257 25.49 10.25 -15.80
C GLY A 257 25.08 10.88 -17.14
N ASP A 258 24.19 10.25 -17.91
CA ASP A 258 23.69 10.82 -19.16
C ASP A 258 22.60 11.87 -18.87
N LEU A 259 22.95 13.14 -19.08
CA LEU A 259 22.08 14.30 -18.86
C LEU A 259 21.46 14.83 -20.17
N SER A 260 21.68 14.17 -21.31
CA SER A 260 21.27 14.66 -22.65
C SER A 260 19.76 14.88 -22.77
N ALA A 261 18.96 14.11 -22.02
CA ALA A 261 17.51 14.23 -22.02
C ALA A 261 16.98 15.29 -21.03
N VAL A 262 17.81 15.93 -20.21
CA VAL A 262 17.35 16.92 -19.22
C VAL A 262 16.87 18.19 -19.91
N VAL A 263 15.62 18.57 -19.63
CA VAL A 263 15.00 19.76 -20.22
C VAL A 263 15.34 20.99 -19.38
N GLY A 264 15.90 22.02 -20.02
CA GLY A 264 16.27 23.26 -19.35
C GLY A 264 17.47 23.08 -18.40
N LEU A 265 18.44 22.25 -18.79
CA LEU A 265 19.68 22.05 -18.04
C LEU A 265 20.40 23.39 -17.87
N THR A 266 20.54 23.84 -16.63
CA THR A 266 21.37 24.99 -16.26
C THR A 266 22.65 24.50 -15.59
N PRO A 267 23.74 25.30 -15.56
CA PRO A 267 24.96 24.94 -14.84
C PRO A 267 24.73 24.64 -13.34
N ASP A 268 23.70 25.23 -12.74
CA ASP A 268 23.27 24.91 -11.37
C ASP A 268 22.65 23.51 -11.27
N ILE A 269 21.76 23.15 -12.19
CA ILE A 269 21.16 21.81 -12.24
C ILE A 269 22.23 20.75 -12.51
N GLU A 270 23.17 21.03 -13.42
CA GLU A 270 24.29 20.14 -13.74
C GLU A 270 25.21 19.91 -12.54
N ARG A 271 25.61 20.97 -11.81
CA ARG A 271 26.40 20.85 -10.58
C ARG A 271 25.70 20.02 -9.51
N VAL A 272 24.41 20.27 -9.31
CA VAL A 272 23.62 19.56 -8.29
C VAL A 272 23.45 18.09 -8.68
N LEU A 273 23.16 17.79 -9.95
CA LEU A 273 23.08 16.41 -10.45
C LEU A 273 24.42 15.68 -10.36
N ALA A 274 25.53 16.33 -10.69
CA ALA A 274 26.87 15.76 -10.57
C ALA A 274 27.22 15.40 -9.11
N ALA A 275 26.81 16.21 -8.14
CA ALA A 275 26.98 15.94 -6.72
C ALA A 275 26.09 14.77 -6.21
N PHE A 276 25.00 14.46 -6.92
CA PHE A 276 24.07 13.39 -6.56
C PHE A 276 24.37 12.04 -7.24
N LEU A 277 25.04 12.05 -8.39
CA LEU A 277 25.26 10.88 -9.24
C LEU A 277 26.70 10.35 -9.19
N THR A 278 27.63 11.05 -8.53
CA THR A 278 28.99 10.54 -8.31
C THR A 278 28.99 9.42 -7.26
N PRO A 279 29.65 8.28 -7.52
CA PRO A 279 29.90 7.31 -6.46
C PRO A 279 30.75 8.01 -5.39
N ARG A 280 30.25 8.09 -4.15
CA ARG A 280 31.13 8.41 -3.01
C ARG A 280 32.17 7.29 -2.94
N MET A 281 33.38 7.56 -3.44
CA MET A 281 34.54 6.71 -3.23
C MET A 281 34.62 6.43 -1.73
N ARG A 282 34.48 5.16 -1.34
CA ARG A 282 34.70 4.74 0.05
C ARG A 282 36.17 5.02 0.34
N GLY A 283 36.41 5.89 1.33
CA GLY A 283 37.75 6.07 1.89
C GLY A 283 38.22 4.73 2.46
N ALA A 284 39.23 4.15 1.82
CA ALA A 284 40.18 3.28 2.46
C ALA A 284 41.22 4.19 3.13
N ALA A 285 41.23 4.22 4.45
CA ALA A 285 42.36 4.48 5.32
C ALA A 285 42.00 3.95 6.71
#